data_AF-A0A946PI55-F1
#
_entry.id   AF-A0A946PI55-F1
#
_cell.length_a   1.000
_cell.length_b   1.000
_cell.length_c   1.000
_cell.angle_alpha   90.00
_cell.angle_beta   90.00
_cell.angle_gamma   90.00
#
_symmetry.space_group_name_H-M   'P 1'
#
loop_
_entity.id
_entity.type
_entity.pdbx_description
1 polymer ?
#
loop_
_entity_poly.entity_id
_entity_poly.type
_entity_poly.pdbx_seq_one_letter_code
_entity_poly.pdbx_strand_id
1 'polypeptide(L)'
;MTEELNLSELFSNFVNFVARNSRILIMIVLITVIGVVAFQKLKPAVYETKAICMSGVAEYERQEQIEDLSQRTAIDLVNFLKINIDNEDYQQLSDLLGVDMEIAKSVKGIEAEQLYQQDMDEKFYALNKFEVTLMLSDNSSIENVQNGLIYYFNNNKYIMTYHKEYQRSSSDLLDNIDAEIFMINQIRNENNSNQFSLSSNNTLSGKDRRLSNEIIALSHIREEIRTNMNLLKPLMFVQDFAKVNKKDDDILIWAILGSFLGFVLGLFIALIKEVKTR
;
A
#
# COMPACT_ATOMS: atom_id res chain seq x y z
N MET A 1 -52.38 36.97 11.26
CA MET A 1 -52.76 35.98 10.24
C MET A 1 -51.49 35.29 9.81
N THR A 2 -51.21 34.14 10.40
CA THR A 2 -50.09 33.28 10.01
C THR A 2 -50.55 32.48 8.82
N GLU A 3 -50.04 32.79 7.63
CA GLU A 3 -50.15 31.87 6.49
C GLU A 3 -49.47 30.57 6.92
N GLU A 4 -50.26 29.57 7.30
CA GLU A 4 -49.73 28.22 7.49
C GLU A 4 -49.22 27.74 6.13
N LEU A 5 -47.92 27.53 6.04
CA LEU A 5 -47.25 27.04 4.85
C LEU A 5 -47.83 25.67 4.49
N ASN A 6 -48.80 25.64 3.57
CA ASN A 6 -49.44 24.41 3.14
C ASN A 6 -48.49 23.63 2.22
N LEU A 7 -47.70 22.73 2.80
CA LEU A 7 -46.75 21.88 2.08
C LEU A 7 -47.38 21.12 0.90
N SER A 8 -48.64 20.71 1.02
CA SER A 8 -49.35 19.99 -0.05
C SER A 8 -49.58 20.88 -1.27
N GLU A 9 -49.97 22.13 -1.04
CA GLU A 9 -50.20 23.10 -2.10
C GLU A 9 -48.89 23.55 -2.76
N LEU A 10 -47.85 23.75 -1.95
CA LEU A 10 -46.49 24.08 -2.42
C LEU A 10 -45.93 22.95 -3.31
N PHE A 11 -46.12 21.69 -2.90
CA PHE A 11 -45.71 20.52 -3.67
C PHE A 11 -46.52 20.37 -4.98
N SER A 12 -47.85 20.53 -4.93
CA SER A 12 -48.70 20.48 -6.12
C SER A 12 -48.30 21.56 -7.13
N ASN A 13 -48.04 22.78 -6.67
CA ASN A 13 -47.57 23.88 -7.50
C ASN A 13 -46.20 23.59 -8.13
N PHE A 14 -45.29 22.97 -7.36
CA PHE A 14 -44.00 22.53 -7.88
C PHE A 14 -44.13 21.46 -8.97
N VAL A 15 -44.96 20.42 -8.76
CA VAL A 15 -45.20 19.37 -9.76
C VAL A 15 -45.80 19.96 -11.04
N ASN A 16 -46.78 20.87 -10.92
CA ASN A 16 -47.39 21.54 -12.05
C ASN A 16 -46.39 22.45 -12.80
N PHE A 17 -45.51 23.14 -12.08
CA PHE A 17 -44.42 23.92 -12.65
C PHE A 17 -43.46 23.05 -13.48
N VAL A 18 -43.05 21.90 -12.94
CA VAL A 18 -42.18 20.93 -13.62
C VAL A 18 -42.88 20.37 -14.86
N ALA A 19 -44.15 19.99 -14.76
CA ALA A 19 -44.92 19.44 -15.88
C ALA A 19 -45.03 20.44 -17.03
N ARG A 20 -45.33 21.72 -16.73
CA ARG A 20 -45.44 22.79 -17.72
C ARG A 20 -44.11 23.12 -18.40
N ASN A 21 -43.01 23.09 -17.66
CA ASN A 21 -41.68 23.41 -18.18
C ASN A 21 -40.86 22.16 -18.60
N SER A 22 -41.49 20.99 -18.63
CA SER A 22 -40.85 19.68 -18.87
C SER A 22 -39.95 19.64 -20.11
N ARG A 23 -40.36 20.26 -21.23
CA ARG A 23 -39.55 20.31 -22.45
C ARG A 23 -38.21 21.03 -22.26
N ILE A 24 -38.20 22.12 -21.50
CA ILE A 24 -36.98 22.89 -21.21
C ILE A 24 -36.08 22.09 -20.27
N LEU A 25 -36.66 21.48 -19.23
CA LEU A 25 -35.95 20.64 -18.29
C LEU A 25 -35.28 19.45 -18.98
N ILE A 26 -36.01 18.74 -19.85
CA ILE A 26 -35.49 17.61 -20.61
C ILE A 26 -34.34 18.03 -21.53
N MET A 27 -34.46 19.16 -22.24
CA MET A 27 -33.37 19.66 -23.09
C MET A 27 -32.11 19.96 -22.29
N ILE A 28 -32.22 20.63 -21.15
CA ILE A 28 -31.07 21.00 -20.33
C ILE A 28 -30.39 19.75 -19.77
N VAL A 29 -31.17 18.79 -19.26
CA VAL A 29 -30.65 17.49 -18.78
C VAL A 29 -29.94 16.73 -19.91
N LEU A 30 -30.50 16.71 -21.12
CA LEU A 30 -29.85 16.08 -22.27
C LEU A 30 -28.52 16.74 -22.61
N ILE A 31 -28.46 18.08 -22.62
CA ILE A 31 -27.23 18.82 -22.90
C ILE A 31 -26.17 18.53 -21.83
N THR A 32 -26.54 18.51 -20.55
CA THR A 32 -25.57 18.22 -19.47
C THR A 32 -25.08 16.78 -19.53
N VAL A 33 -25.95 15.80 -19.79
CA VAL A 33 -25.54 14.39 -19.93
C VAL A 33 -24.62 14.20 -21.14
N ILE A 34 -24.96 14.78 -22.30
CA ILE A 34 -24.08 14.73 -23.49
C ILE A 34 -22.74 15.40 -23.19
N GLY A 35 -22.75 16.54 -22.51
CA GLY A 35 -21.54 17.25 -22.08
C GLY A 35 -20.64 16.39 -21.19
N VAL A 36 -21.23 15.70 -20.21
CA VAL A 36 -20.49 14.78 -19.31
C VAL A 36 -19.91 13.60 -20.08
N VAL A 37 -20.69 12.96 -20.96
CA VAL A 37 -20.19 11.83 -21.77
C VAL A 37 -19.06 12.28 -22.70
N ALA A 38 -19.19 13.45 -23.32
CA ALA A 38 -18.13 14.01 -24.15
C ALA A 38 -16.87 14.33 -23.34
N PHE A 39 -17.03 14.96 -22.17
CA PHE A 39 -15.93 15.27 -21.25
C PHE A 39 -15.18 14.00 -20.82
N GLN A 40 -15.90 12.94 -20.48
CA GLN A 40 -15.29 11.70 -20.02
C GLN A 40 -14.53 10.97 -21.13
N LYS A 41 -15.02 11.03 -22.38
CA LYS A 41 -14.27 10.51 -23.54
C LYS A 41 -13.02 11.33 -23.87
N LEU A 42 -12.99 12.61 -23.50
CA LEU A 42 -11.85 13.50 -23.73
C LEU A 42 -10.84 13.47 -22.57
N LYS A 43 -11.26 13.02 -21.38
CA LYS A 43 -10.37 12.88 -20.22
C LYS A 43 -9.26 11.86 -20.54
N PRO A 44 -8.00 12.14 -20.20
CA PRO A 44 -6.92 11.16 -20.33
C PRO A 44 -7.27 9.88 -19.58
N ALA A 45 -7.01 8.74 -20.21
CA ALA A 45 -7.20 7.45 -19.56
C ALA A 45 -6.27 7.34 -18.35
N VAL A 46 -6.82 6.88 -17.22
CA VAL A 46 -6.05 6.51 -16.04
C VAL A 46 -6.31 5.03 -15.76
N TYR A 47 -5.22 4.31 -15.54
CA TYR A 47 -5.19 2.89 -15.21
C TYR A 47 -4.80 2.78 -13.75
N GLU A 48 -5.70 2.24 -12.93
CA GLU A 48 -5.41 1.90 -11.54
C GLU A 48 -4.96 0.44 -11.47
N THR A 49 -3.87 0.20 -10.74
CA THR A 49 -3.36 -1.14 -10.45
C THR A 49 -2.84 -1.22 -9.03
N LYS A 50 -2.86 -2.42 -8.47
CA LYS A 50 -2.50 -2.69 -7.07
C LYS A 50 -1.44 -3.77 -6.99
N ALA A 51 -0.57 -3.65 -5.99
CA ALA A 51 0.46 -4.61 -5.66
C ALA A 51 0.46 -4.87 -4.15
N ILE A 52 0.86 -6.08 -3.76
CA ILE A 52 1.07 -6.44 -2.35
C ILE A 52 2.57 -6.47 -2.10
N CYS A 53 3.01 -5.67 -1.15
CA CYS A 53 4.41 -5.47 -0.82
C CYS A 53 4.73 -5.93 0.60
N MET A 54 6.00 -6.21 0.82
CA MET A 54 6.62 -6.44 2.13
C MET A 54 7.95 -5.68 2.16
N SER A 55 8.32 -5.16 3.33
CA SER A 55 9.57 -4.46 3.56
C SER A 55 10.26 -5.00 4.82
N GLY A 56 11.57 -5.22 4.74
CA GLY A 56 12.40 -5.56 5.88
C GLY A 56 12.84 -4.36 6.74
N VAL A 57 12.35 -3.15 6.44
CA VAL A 57 12.81 -1.91 7.09
C VAL A 57 12.53 -1.92 8.60
N ALA A 58 11.37 -2.45 9.02
CA ALA A 58 11.03 -2.54 10.44
C ALA A 58 12.01 -3.43 11.21
N GLU A 59 12.43 -4.55 10.61
CA GLU A 59 13.42 -5.47 11.16
C GLU A 59 14.80 -4.83 11.25
N TYR A 60 15.19 -4.01 10.27
CA TYR A 60 16.48 -3.31 10.31
C TYR A 60 16.53 -2.26 11.41
N GLU A 61 15.42 -1.55 11.63
CA GLU A 61 15.28 -0.55 12.69
C GLU A 61 15.25 -1.18 14.10
N ARG A 62 15.05 -2.50 14.19
CA ARG A 62 14.95 -3.26 15.46
C ARG A 62 13.93 -2.65 16.42
N GLN A 63 12.85 -2.13 15.88
CA GLN A 63 11.73 -1.69 16.71
C GLN A 63 11.16 -2.91 17.42
N GLU A 64 11.03 -2.87 18.76
CA GLU A 64 10.21 -3.84 19.48
C GLU A 64 8.81 -3.74 18.86
N GLN A 65 8.39 -4.80 18.17
CA GLN A 65 7.17 -4.81 17.36
C GLN A 65 5.96 -4.50 18.24
N ILE A 66 5.56 -3.24 18.31
CA ILE A 66 4.17 -2.89 18.60
C ILE A 66 3.42 -3.34 17.35
N GLU A 67 2.51 -4.32 17.50
CA GLU A 67 1.76 -4.94 16.39
C GLU A 67 1.22 -3.91 15.38
N ASP A 68 0.87 -2.70 15.84
CA ASP A 68 0.28 -1.62 15.03
C ASP A 68 1.26 -0.80 14.16
N LEU A 69 2.58 -0.93 14.33
CA LEU A 69 3.59 -0.14 13.60
C LEU A 69 4.31 -0.91 12.48
N SER A 70 3.87 -2.14 12.22
CA SER A 70 4.36 -2.96 11.12
C SER A 70 4.33 -2.16 9.81
N GLN A 71 5.46 -2.10 9.09
CA GLN A 71 5.59 -1.49 7.75
C GLN A 71 5.39 0.04 7.63
N ARG A 72 5.17 0.78 8.73
CA ARG A 72 4.88 2.23 8.66
C ARG A 72 5.94 3.03 7.91
N THR A 73 7.22 2.84 8.19
CA THR A 73 8.30 3.55 7.49
C THR A 73 8.26 3.31 5.99
N ALA A 74 7.98 2.08 5.54
CA ALA A 74 7.89 1.75 4.13
C ALA A 74 6.67 2.43 3.47
N ILE A 75 5.52 2.40 4.14
CA ILE A 75 4.30 3.08 3.68
C ILE A 75 4.53 4.59 3.54
N ASP A 76 5.11 5.22 4.56
CA ASP A 76 5.39 6.66 4.57
C ASP A 76 6.36 7.04 3.44
N LEU A 77 7.35 6.19 3.14
CA LEU A 77 8.28 6.42 2.03
C LEU A 77 7.61 6.38 0.66
N VAL A 78 6.66 5.45 0.44
CA VAL A 78 5.88 5.39 -0.81
C VAL A 78 4.97 6.62 -0.90
N ASN A 79 4.25 6.93 0.18
CA ASN A 79 3.33 8.07 0.24
C ASN A 79 4.05 9.42 0.07
N PHE A 80 5.32 9.52 0.47
CA PHE A 80 6.13 10.72 0.25
C PHE A 80 6.30 11.06 -1.23
N LEU A 81 6.32 10.06 -2.13
CA LEU A 81 6.43 10.29 -3.58
C LEU A 81 5.24 11.07 -4.15
N LYS A 82 4.08 10.98 -3.49
CA LYS A 82 2.86 11.70 -3.86
C LYS A 82 3.07 13.21 -3.92
N ILE A 83 3.91 13.77 -3.05
CA ILE A 83 4.21 15.21 -3.03
C ILE A 83 4.78 15.68 -4.37
N ASN A 84 5.65 14.89 -5.01
CA ASN A 84 6.24 15.25 -6.30
C ASN A 84 5.22 15.13 -7.44
N ILE A 85 4.28 14.18 -7.33
CA ILE A 85 3.20 14.00 -8.30
C ILE A 85 2.20 15.17 -8.21
N ASP A 86 1.77 15.51 -6.99
CA ASP A 86 0.80 16.58 -6.72
C ASP A 86 1.33 17.97 -7.12
N ASN A 87 2.65 18.19 -6.98
CA ASN A 87 3.31 19.42 -7.41
C ASN A 87 3.74 19.42 -8.89
N GLU A 88 3.45 18.36 -9.65
CA GLU A 88 3.91 18.17 -11.03
C GLU A 88 5.44 18.23 -11.21
N ASP A 89 6.22 17.95 -10.15
CA ASP A 89 7.68 17.88 -10.18
C ASP A 89 8.16 16.49 -10.65
N TYR A 90 7.91 16.21 -11.93
CA TYR A 90 8.25 14.93 -12.54
C TYR A 90 9.77 14.73 -12.71
N GLN A 91 10.56 15.81 -12.67
CA GLN A 91 12.02 15.70 -12.70
C GLN A 91 12.52 15.09 -11.38
N GLN A 92 12.07 15.63 -10.25
CA GLN A 92 12.42 15.09 -8.95
C GLN A 92 11.90 13.65 -8.78
N LEU A 93 10.69 13.36 -9.27
CA LEU A 93 10.13 12.00 -9.24
C LEU A 93 10.98 11.01 -10.07
N SER A 94 11.40 11.42 -11.26
CA SER A 94 12.28 10.66 -12.16
C SER A 94 13.61 10.35 -11.48
N ASP A 95 14.22 11.33 -10.82
CA ASP A 95 15.49 11.15 -10.10
C ASP A 95 15.36 10.22 -8.89
N LEU A 96 14.25 10.31 -8.14
CA LEU A 96 14.00 9.45 -6.98
C LEU A 96 13.75 7.99 -7.37
N LEU A 97 12.95 7.77 -8.42
CA LEU A 97 12.64 6.43 -8.93
C LEU A 97 13.74 5.86 -9.84
N GLY A 98 14.66 6.68 -10.34
CA GLY A 98 15.67 6.24 -11.30
C GLY A 98 15.08 5.80 -12.64
N VAL A 99 14.01 6.47 -13.10
CA VAL A 99 13.31 6.17 -14.37
C VAL A 99 13.34 7.39 -15.28
N ASP A 100 13.10 7.19 -16.58
CA ASP A 100 13.02 8.32 -17.53
C ASP A 100 11.88 9.29 -17.17
N MET A 101 12.07 10.58 -17.51
CA MET A 101 11.08 11.62 -17.26
C MET A 101 9.72 11.32 -17.91
N GLU A 102 9.70 10.66 -19.08
CA GLU A 102 8.47 10.23 -19.75
C GLU A 102 7.69 9.22 -18.88
N ILE A 103 8.40 8.28 -18.25
CA ILE A 103 7.81 7.27 -17.34
C ILE A 103 7.29 7.98 -16.08
N ALA A 104 8.06 8.90 -15.50
CA ALA A 104 7.63 9.66 -14.33
C ALA A 104 6.36 10.48 -14.60
N LYS A 105 6.25 11.13 -15.76
CA LYS A 105 5.04 11.87 -16.18
C LYS A 105 3.81 10.99 -16.35
N SER A 106 4.02 9.70 -16.63
CA SER A 106 2.92 8.74 -16.74
C SER A 106 2.28 8.44 -15.38
N VAL A 107 2.99 8.64 -14.27
CA VAL A 107 2.48 8.44 -12.91
C VAL A 107 1.52 9.57 -12.55
N LYS A 108 0.25 9.21 -12.34
CA LYS A 108 -0.83 10.13 -11.93
C LYS A 108 -1.16 10.06 -10.46
N GLY A 109 -0.74 9.01 -9.77
CA GLY A 109 -0.83 8.92 -8.33
C GLY A 109 -0.22 7.63 -7.81
N ILE A 110 0.22 7.67 -6.56
CA ILE A 110 0.73 6.52 -5.83
C ILE A 110 0.34 6.65 -4.37
N GLU A 111 -0.18 5.56 -3.80
CA GLU A 111 -0.63 5.52 -2.42
C GLU A 111 -0.29 4.15 -1.84
N ALA A 112 0.09 4.12 -0.56
CA ALA A 112 0.35 2.89 0.17
C ALA A 112 -0.50 2.84 1.45
N GLU A 113 -1.04 1.67 1.72
CA GLU A 113 -1.92 1.41 2.86
C GLU A 113 -1.54 0.13 3.59
N GLN A 114 -1.63 0.17 4.91
CA GLN A 114 -1.39 -1.00 5.76
C GLN A 114 -2.48 -2.04 5.55
N LEU A 115 -2.10 -3.31 5.39
CA LEU A 115 -3.07 -4.40 5.34
C LEU A 115 -3.36 -4.91 6.76
N TYR A 116 -4.63 -5.14 7.04
CA TYR A 116 -5.10 -5.65 8.33
C TYR A 116 -5.84 -6.98 8.14
N GLN A 117 -5.71 -7.87 9.11
CA GLN A 117 -6.50 -9.08 9.22
C GLN A 117 -7.45 -8.96 10.41
N GLN A 118 -8.74 -9.23 10.19
CA GLN A 118 -9.75 -9.26 11.24
C GLN A 118 -9.81 -10.67 11.85
N ASP A 119 -9.63 -10.77 13.16
CA ASP A 119 -9.83 -12.02 13.91
C ASP A 119 -11.32 -12.24 14.25
N MET A 120 -11.68 -13.45 14.66
CA MET A 120 -13.04 -13.83 15.08
C MET A 120 -13.60 -12.97 16.22
N ASP A 121 -12.72 -12.34 17.00
CA ASP A 121 -13.06 -11.40 18.09
C ASP A 121 -13.07 -9.92 17.64
N GLU A 122 -13.17 -9.64 16.32
CA GLU A 122 -13.21 -8.30 15.71
C GLU A 122 -11.97 -7.42 15.96
N LYS A 123 -10.86 -8.00 16.44
CA LYS A 123 -9.58 -7.30 16.54
C LYS A 123 -8.87 -7.29 15.19
N PHE A 124 -8.38 -6.11 14.80
CA PHE A 124 -7.58 -5.94 13.59
C PHE A 124 -6.10 -6.08 13.94
N TYR A 125 -5.42 -7.00 13.26
CA TYR A 125 -3.98 -7.19 13.37
C TYR A 125 -3.32 -6.69 12.09
N ALA A 126 -2.33 -5.81 12.22
CA ALA A 126 -1.56 -5.36 11.06
C ALA A 126 -0.73 -6.53 10.52
N LEU A 127 -0.85 -6.79 9.22
CA LEU A 127 -0.04 -7.78 8.55
C LEU A 127 1.39 -7.24 8.37
N ASN A 128 2.36 -8.14 8.19
CA ASN A 128 3.71 -7.77 7.73
C ASN A 128 3.74 -7.41 6.23
N LYS A 129 2.62 -6.93 5.68
CA LYS A 129 2.40 -6.61 4.28
C LYS A 129 1.59 -5.34 4.17
N PHE A 130 1.77 -4.63 3.07
CA PHE A 130 1.03 -3.43 2.75
C PHE A 130 0.65 -3.43 1.27
N GLU A 131 -0.41 -2.71 0.93
CA GLU A 131 -0.85 -2.52 -0.44
C GLU A 131 -0.25 -1.24 -1.01
N VAL A 132 0.18 -1.27 -2.26
CA VAL A 132 0.51 -0.07 -3.04
C VAL A 132 -0.48 0.03 -4.19
N THR A 133 -1.19 1.15 -4.25
CA THR A 133 -2.06 1.53 -5.38
C THR A 133 -1.29 2.49 -6.27
N LEU A 134 -1.28 2.20 -7.57
CA LEU A 134 -0.57 2.97 -8.59
C LEU A 134 -1.56 3.37 -9.70
N MET A 135 -1.59 4.66 -10.00
CA MET A 135 -2.38 5.24 -11.08
C MET A 135 -1.46 5.74 -12.18
N LEU A 136 -1.66 5.25 -13.41
CA LEU A 136 -0.83 5.58 -14.57
C LEU A 136 -1.67 6.03 -15.76
N SER A 137 -1.15 6.93 -16.59
CA SER A 137 -1.74 7.21 -17.90
C SER A 137 -1.34 6.20 -18.98
N ASP A 138 -0.26 5.47 -18.76
CA ASP A 138 0.25 4.43 -19.65
C ASP A 138 0.54 3.14 -18.86
N ASN A 139 -0.16 2.06 -19.19
CA ASN A 139 0.00 0.78 -18.52
C ASN A 139 1.30 0.05 -18.91
N SER A 140 1.97 0.45 -19.99
CA SER A 140 3.26 -0.12 -20.39
C SER A 140 4.39 0.25 -19.40
N SER A 141 4.19 1.35 -18.65
CA SER A 141 5.15 1.89 -17.69
C SER A 141 5.13 1.20 -16.33
N ILE A 142 4.17 0.28 -16.07
CA ILE A 142 4.00 -0.40 -14.77
C ILE A 142 5.30 -1.05 -14.29
N GLU A 143 5.95 -1.84 -15.15
CA GLU A 143 7.15 -2.60 -14.79
C GLU A 143 8.34 -1.67 -14.49
N ASN A 144 8.45 -0.56 -15.21
CA ASN A 144 9.49 0.44 -14.98
C ASN A 144 9.28 1.15 -13.65
N VAL A 145 8.05 1.52 -13.31
CA VAL A 145 7.72 2.15 -12.03
C VAL A 145 7.93 1.17 -10.88
N GLN A 146 7.57 -0.11 -11.06
CA GLN A 146 7.83 -1.16 -10.07
C GLN A 146 9.33 -1.28 -9.75
N ASN A 147 10.16 -1.39 -10.79
CA ASN A 147 11.62 -1.42 -10.63
C ASN A 147 12.16 -0.11 -10.03
N GLY A 148 11.54 1.02 -10.37
CA GLY A 148 11.89 2.31 -9.81
C GLY A 148 11.60 2.42 -8.31
N LEU A 149 10.51 1.81 -7.81
CA LEU A 149 10.25 1.73 -6.37
C LEU A 149 11.31 0.90 -5.65
N ILE A 150 11.75 -0.22 -6.24
CA ILE A 150 12.85 -1.02 -5.70
C ILE A 150 14.13 -0.19 -5.64
N TYR A 151 14.44 0.55 -6.71
CA TYR A 151 15.59 1.45 -6.77
C TYR A 151 15.51 2.54 -5.69
N TYR A 152 14.36 3.19 -5.55
CA TYR A 152 14.13 4.25 -4.56
C TYR A 152 14.38 3.76 -3.13
N PHE A 153 13.87 2.58 -2.76
CA PHE A 153 14.11 1.99 -1.44
C PHE A 153 15.57 1.61 -1.21
N ASN A 154 16.21 0.99 -2.21
CA ASN A 154 17.62 0.56 -2.10
C ASN A 154 18.60 1.72 -2.01
N ASN A 155 18.28 2.87 -2.60
CA ASN A 155 19.14 4.05 -2.61
C ASN A 155 18.75 5.10 -1.56
N ASN A 156 17.68 4.88 -0.82
CA ASN A 156 17.30 5.75 0.29
C ASN A 156 18.40 5.70 1.37
N LYS A 157 18.98 6.86 1.72
CA LYS A 157 20.09 6.96 2.67
C LYS A 157 19.76 6.39 4.04
N TYR A 158 18.53 6.61 4.52
CA TYR A 158 18.07 6.09 5.80
C TYR A 158 18.03 4.56 5.77
N ILE A 159 17.30 3.97 4.81
CA ILE A 159 17.19 2.52 4.69
C ILE A 159 18.56 1.87 4.45
N MET A 160 19.36 2.41 3.55
CA MET A 160 20.68 1.87 3.24
C MET A 160 21.59 1.80 4.47
N THR A 161 21.52 2.80 5.36
CA THR A 161 22.33 2.83 6.58
C THR A 161 21.88 1.71 7.54
N TYR A 162 20.58 1.62 7.81
CA TYR A 162 20.03 0.58 8.69
C TYR A 162 20.24 -0.83 8.13
N HIS A 163 20.05 -1.02 6.83
CA HIS A 163 20.27 -2.32 6.18
C HIS A 163 21.74 -2.77 6.30
N LYS A 164 22.71 -1.85 6.13
CA LYS A 164 24.15 -2.15 6.30
C LYS A 164 24.48 -2.54 7.74
N GLU A 165 23.98 -1.78 8.72
CA GLU A 165 24.20 -2.09 10.14
C GLU A 165 23.52 -3.41 10.54
N TYR A 166 22.33 -3.69 10.00
CA TYR A 166 21.64 -4.96 10.17
C TYR A 166 22.48 -6.13 9.64
N GLN A 167 22.99 -6.03 8.40
CA GLN A 167 23.83 -7.06 7.79
C GLN A 167 25.12 -7.30 8.59
N ARG A 168 25.79 -6.21 8.98
CA ARG A 168 27.01 -6.27 9.79
C ARG A 168 26.76 -6.95 11.13
N SER A 169 25.80 -6.45 11.89
CA SER A 169 25.52 -7.00 13.23
C SER A 169 25.00 -8.44 13.16
N SER A 170 24.27 -8.81 12.10
CA SER A 170 23.85 -10.19 11.88
C SER A 170 25.04 -11.09 11.55
N SER A 171 26.00 -10.63 10.75
CA SER A 171 27.25 -11.35 10.48
C SER A 171 28.07 -11.56 11.76
N ASP A 172 28.25 -10.50 12.55
CA ASP A 172 28.99 -10.59 13.83
C ASP A 172 28.30 -11.59 14.80
N LEU A 173 26.96 -11.61 14.81
CA LEU A 173 26.20 -12.55 15.63
C LEU A 173 26.34 -14.00 15.14
N LEU A 174 26.36 -14.23 13.83
CA LEU A 174 26.60 -15.55 13.24
C LEU A 174 27.99 -16.09 13.63
N ASP A 175 29.02 -15.25 13.53
CA ASP A 175 30.39 -15.62 13.92
C ASP A 175 30.48 -15.98 15.41
N ASN A 176 29.80 -15.21 16.26
CA ASN A 176 29.73 -15.50 17.70
C ASN A 176 28.98 -16.82 17.99
N ILE A 177 27.89 -17.09 17.28
CA ILE A 177 27.14 -18.35 17.41
C ILE A 177 28.00 -19.55 16.97
N ASP A 178 28.71 -19.43 15.86
CA ASP A 178 29.58 -20.49 15.36
C ASP A 178 30.75 -20.76 16.32
N ALA A 179 31.33 -19.71 16.92
CA ALA A 179 32.33 -19.84 17.97
C ALA A 179 31.78 -20.53 19.24
N GLU A 180 30.58 -20.17 19.68
CA GLU A 180 29.94 -20.77 20.85
C GLU A 180 29.63 -22.26 20.62
N ILE A 181 29.05 -22.61 19.45
CA ILE A 181 28.82 -24.01 19.06
C ILE A 181 30.13 -24.80 19.06
N PHE A 182 31.23 -24.20 18.59
CA PHE A 182 32.54 -24.83 18.60
C PHE A 182 33.05 -25.09 20.03
N MET A 183 32.95 -24.11 20.92
CA MET A 183 33.35 -24.23 22.33
C MET A 183 32.53 -25.29 23.07
N ILE A 184 31.21 -25.31 22.89
CA ILE A 184 30.32 -26.33 23.49
C ILE A 184 30.70 -27.74 23.01
N ASN A 185 31.03 -27.89 21.72
CA ASN A 185 31.49 -29.17 21.17
C ASN A 185 32.85 -29.60 21.75
N GLN A 186 33.78 -28.67 21.99
CA GLN A 186 35.04 -28.98 22.68
C GLN A 186 34.79 -29.48 24.11
N ILE A 187 33.97 -28.77 24.89
CA ILE A 187 33.61 -29.16 26.27
C ILE A 187 32.96 -30.54 26.29
N ARG A 188 32.10 -30.86 25.31
CA ARG A 188 31.50 -32.19 25.17
C ARG A 188 32.55 -33.27 24.92
N ASN A 189 33.49 -33.03 24.00
CA ASN A 189 34.55 -33.99 23.68
C ASN A 189 35.50 -34.22 24.87
N GLU A 190 35.83 -33.17 25.61
CA GLU A 190 36.63 -33.25 26.84
C GLU A 190 35.90 -34.03 27.94
N ASN A 191 34.61 -33.76 28.18
CA ASN A 191 33.81 -34.50 29.17
C ASN A 191 33.71 -35.99 28.82
N ASN A 192 33.49 -36.32 27.54
CA ASN A 192 33.44 -37.71 27.07
C ASN A 192 34.80 -38.41 27.21
N SER A 193 35.90 -37.71 26.92
CA SER A 193 37.26 -38.25 27.05
C SER A 193 37.63 -38.50 28.51
N ASN A 194 37.22 -37.61 29.41
CA ASN A 194 37.44 -37.75 30.85
C ASN A 194 36.60 -38.88 31.46
N GLN A 195 35.37 -39.12 30.97
CA GLN A 195 34.54 -40.26 31.38
C GLN A 195 35.10 -41.61 30.92
N PHE A 196 35.79 -41.67 29.77
CA PHE A 196 36.37 -42.92 29.25
C PHE A 196 37.49 -43.50 30.14
N SER A 197 38.09 -42.68 31.03
CA SER A 197 39.11 -43.13 32.00
C SER A 197 38.55 -43.78 33.28
N LEU A 198 37.23 -43.75 33.51
CA LEU A 198 36.56 -44.34 34.68
C LEU A 198 35.41 -45.23 34.20
N SER A 199 35.66 -46.54 34.13
CA SER A 199 34.67 -47.58 33.76
C SER A 199 33.26 -47.31 34.30
N SER A 200 32.28 -47.02 33.43
CA SER A 200 30.92 -47.59 33.42
C SER A 200 29.93 -46.79 32.56
N ASN A 201 29.18 -47.52 31.73
CA ASN A 201 27.85 -47.24 31.17
C ASN A 201 27.58 -45.90 30.47
N ASN A 202 27.50 -45.98 29.12
CA ASN A 202 27.06 -44.96 28.15
C ASN A 202 25.58 -44.55 28.30
N THR A 203 25.19 -44.00 29.44
CA THR A 203 23.98 -43.19 29.57
C THR A 203 24.37 -41.73 29.48
N LEU A 204 23.95 -41.06 28.39
CA LEU A 204 24.14 -39.63 28.16
C LEU A 204 23.78 -38.84 29.43
N SER A 205 24.79 -38.27 30.09
CA SER A 205 24.61 -37.57 31.36
C SER A 205 23.72 -36.34 31.16
N GLY A 206 23.05 -35.87 32.23
CA GLY A 206 22.17 -34.70 32.18
C GLY A 206 22.87 -33.43 31.67
N LYS A 207 24.20 -33.32 31.86
CA LYS A 207 25.02 -32.20 31.36
C LYS A 207 25.16 -32.22 29.84
N ASP A 208 25.46 -33.39 29.24
CA ASP A 208 25.63 -33.51 27.79
C ASP A 208 24.31 -33.32 27.03
N ARG A 209 23.18 -33.70 27.64
CA ARG A 209 21.84 -33.40 27.10
C ARG A 209 21.56 -31.89 27.02
N ARG A 210 21.96 -31.13 28.05
CA ARG A 210 21.81 -29.66 28.06
C ARG A 210 22.65 -29.01 26.95
N LEU A 211 23.92 -29.39 26.84
CA LEU A 211 24.81 -28.90 25.78
C LEU A 211 24.29 -29.23 24.37
N SER A 212 23.73 -30.43 24.18
CA SER A 212 23.10 -30.80 22.89
C SER A 212 21.89 -29.94 22.56
N ASN A 213 21.03 -29.67 23.54
CA ASN A 213 19.86 -28.82 23.35
C ASN A 213 20.26 -27.38 23.03
N GLU A 214 21.33 -26.89 23.64
CA GLU A 214 21.89 -25.56 23.41
C GLU A 214 22.48 -25.42 22.00
N ILE A 215 23.26 -26.42 21.52
CA ILE A 215 23.73 -26.45 20.13
C ILE A 215 22.56 -26.43 19.14
N ILE A 216 21.50 -27.21 19.40
CA ILE A 216 20.31 -27.24 18.54
C ILE A 216 19.63 -25.87 18.50
N ALA A 217 19.42 -25.25 19.66
CA ALA A 217 18.83 -23.92 19.75
C ALA A 217 19.66 -22.85 19.01
N LEU A 218 20.97 -22.83 19.23
CA LEU A 218 21.90 -21.94 18.54
C LEU A 218 21.91 -22.18 17.02
N SER A 219 21.82 -23.44 16.59
CA SER A 219 21.75 -23.78 15.17
C SER A 219 20.46 -23.27 14.52
N HIS A 220 19.32 -23.36 15.21
CA HIS A 220 18.06 -22.79 14.72
C HIS A 220 18.15 -21.26 14.57
N ILE A 221 18.67 -20.57 15.58
CA ILE A 221 18.88 -19.12 15.55
C ILE A 221 19.81 -18.73 14.40
N ARG A 222 20.89 -19.49 14.18
CA ARG A 222 21.83 -19.26 13.08
C ARG A 222 21.13 -19.32 11.71
N GLU A 223 20.31 -20.34 11.49
CA GLU A 223 19.60 -20.50 10.21
C GLU A 223 18.52 -19.43 10.02
N GLU A 224 17.85 -19.00 11.09
CA GLU A 224 16.92 -17.88 11.05
C GLU A 224 17.60 -16.57 10.64
N ILE A 225 18.72 -16.22 11.28
CA ILE A 225 19.51 -15.01 10.94
C ILE A 225 19.99 -15.09 9.49
N ARG A 226 20.50 -16.22 9.03
CA ARG A 226 20.94 -16.42 7.64
C ARG A 226 19.79 -16.23 6.64
N THR A 227 18.63 -16.81 6.95
CA THR A 227 17.44 -16.68 6.11
C THR A 227 17.02 -15.22 6.02
N ASN A 228 16.95 -14.53 7.15
CA ASN A 228 16.57 -13.13 7.24
C ASN A 228 17.56 -12.22 6.49
N MET A 229 18.86 -12.41 6.64
CA MET A 229 19.88 -11.67 5.88
C MET A 229 19.74 -11.80 4.36
N ASN A 230 19.27 -12.95 3.86
CA ASN A 230 19.14 -13.21 2.43
C ASN A 230 17.81 -12.76 1.85
N LEU A 231 16.74 -12.83 2.63
CA LEU A 231 15.36 -12.65 2.14
C LEU A 231 14.76 -11.29 2.54
N LEU A 232 15.16 -10.69 3.66
CA LEU A 232 14.70 -9.37 4.05
C LEU A 232 15.35 -8.34 3.15
N LYS A 233 14.58 -7.85 2.19
CA LYS A 233 14.96 -6.75 1.30
C LYS A 233 14.29 -5.45 1.74
N PRO A 234 14.87 -4.28 1.41
CA PRO A 234 14.24 -2.97 1.64
C PRO A 234 12.81 -2.88 1.12
N LEU A 235 12.54 -3.44 -0.07
CA LEU A 235 11.20 -3.59 -0.63
C LEU A 235 11.14 -4.88 -1.45
N MET A 236 10.05 -5.62 -1.30
CA MET A 236 9.75 -6.81 -2.07
C MET A 236 8.28 -6.83 -2.47
N PHE A 237 8.02 -7.21 -3.71
CA PHE A 237 6.67 -7.47 -4.22
C PHE A 237 6.32 -8.93 -3.94
N VAL A 238 5.33 -9.14 -3.06
CA VAL A 238 4.70 -10.45 -2.85
C VAL A 238 3.78 -10.76 -4.00
N GLN A 239 3.07 -9.73 -4.48
CA GLN A 239 2.31 -9.74 -5.71
C GLN A 239 2.66 -8.48 -6.50
N ASP A 240 3.19 -8.68 -7.70
CA ASP A 240 3.48 -7.61 -8.65
C ASP A 240 2.21 -6.85 -9.05
N PHE A 241 2.39 -5.64 -9.57
CA PHE A 241 1.27 -4.87 -10.10
C PHE A 241 0.55 -5.65 -11.20
N ALA A 242 -0.78 -5.74 -11.09
CA ALA A 242 -1.59 -6.36 -12.12
C ALA A 242 -1.51 -5.56 -13.44
N LYS A 243 -1.39 -6.25 -14.57
CA LYS A 243 -1.51 -5.61 -15.90
C LYS A 243 -2.98 -5.36 -16.20
N VAL A 244 -3.44 -4.15 -15.92
CA VAL A 244 -4.86 -3.78 -16.08
C VAL A 244 -5.07 -3.16 -17.46
N ASN A 245 -6.00 -3.73 -18.23
CA ASN A 245 -6.41 -3.22 -19.55
C ASN A 245 -7.69 -2.38 -19.49
N LYS A 246 -8.39 -2.39 -18.35
CA LYS A 246 -9.63 -1.66 -18.15
C LYS A 246 -9.30 -0.27 -17.61
N LYS A 247 -9.80 0.76 -18.28
CA LYS A 247 -9.73 2.14 -17.82
C LYS A 247 -10.69 2.35 -16.66
N ASP A 248 -10.31 3.20 -15.73
CA ASP A 248 -11.24 3.67 -14.71
C ASP A 248 -12.21 4.67 -15.35
N ASP A 249 -13.42 4.20 -15.69
CA ASP A 249 -14.44 4.94 -16.41
C ASP A 249 -15.80 4.78 -15.71
N ASP A 250 -16.03 5.59 -14.67
CA ASP A 250 -17.32 5.65 -13.94
C ASP A 250 -18.40 6.46 -14.69
N ILE A 251 -18.60 6.17 -15.97
CA ILE A 251 -19.51 6.93 -16.85
C ILE A 251 -20.94 7.01 -16.31
N LEU A 252 -21.38 5.92 -15.68
CA LEU A 252 -22.74 5.82 -15.16
C LEU A 252 -22.96 6.78 -13.97
N ILE A 253 -22.00 6.84 -13.03
CA ILE A 253 -22.07 7.71 -11.85
C ILE A 253 -22.05 9.18 -12.29
N TRP A 254 -21.13 9.53 -13.19
CA TRP A 254 -21.02 10.89 -13.71
C TRP A 254 -22.25 11.32 -14.51
N ALA A 255 -22.86 10.41 -15.31
CA ALA A 255 -24.09 10.71 -16.04
C ALA A 255 -25.27 10.97 -15.09
N ILE A 256 -25.40 10.21 -14.00
CA ILE A 256 -26.43 10.45 -12.96
C ILE A 256 -26.21 11.81 -12.30
N LEU A 257 -24.98 12.10 -11.89
CA LEU A 257 -24.63 13.37 -11.26
C LEU A 257 -24.89 14.57 -12.19
N GLY A 258 -24.48 14.45 -13.45
CA GLY A 258 -24.70 15.44 -14.49
C GLY A 258 -26.18 15.66 -14.83
N SER A 259 -26.98 14.59 -14.78
CA SER A 259 -28.43 14.68 -14.93
C SER A 259 -29.07 15.43 -13.76
N PHE A 260 -28.64 15.15 -12.53
CA PHE A 260 -29.14 15.83 -11.34
C PHE A 260 -28.81 17.33 -11.35
N LEU A 261 -27.55 17.68 -11.61
CA LEU A 261 -27.10 19.07 -11.76
C LEU A 261 -27.83 19.79 -12.90
N GLY A 262 -27.99 19.12 -14.04
CA GLY A 262 -28.74 19.66 -15.17
C GLY A 262 -30.20 19.92 -14.84
N PHE A 263 -30.84 19.04 -14.07
CA PHE A 263 -32.22 19.23 -13.62
C PHE A 263 -32.34 20.46 -12.71
N VAL A 264 -31.44 20.61 -11.73
CA VAL A 264 -31.44 21.78 -10.81
C VAL A 264 -31.22 23.08 -11.58
N LEU A 265 -30.24 23.14 -12.49
CA LEU A 265 -30.02 24.31 -13.35
C LEU A 265 -31.23 24.59 -14.24
N GLY A 266 -31.86 23.53 -14.75
CA GLY A 266 -33.08 23.62 -15.53
C GLY A 266 -34.23 24.25 -14.77
N LEU A 267 -34.41 23.91 -13.48
CA LEU A 267 -35.43 24.51 -12.62
C LEU A 267 -35.22 26.02 -12.48
N PHE A 268 -33.98 26.47 -12.26
CA PHE A 268 -33.67 27.91 -12.17
C PHE A 268 -33.99 28.64 -13.48
N ILE A 269 -33.57 28.10 -14.62
CA ILE A 269 -33.82 28.70 -15.94
C ILE A 269 -35.32 28.75 -16.25
N ALA A 270 -36.05 27.67 -15.95
CA ALA A 270 -37.49 27.62 -16.11
C ALA A 270 -38.21 28.64 -15.22
N LEU A 271 -37.73 28.83 -13.99
CA LEU A 271 -38.32 29.78 -13.04
C LEU A 271 -38.13 31.22 -13.51
N ILE A 272 -36.91 31.58 -13.93
CA ILE A 272 -36.63 32.92 -14.51
C ILE A 272 -37.49 33.18 -15.74
N LYS A 273 -37.62 32.18 -16.62
CA LYS A 273 -38.45 32.31 -17.83
C LYS A 273 -39.91 32.56 -17.44
N GLU A 274 -40.46 31.78 -16.51
CA GLU A 274 -41.85 31.89 -16.10
C GLU A 274 -42.16 33.22 -15.40
N VAL A 275 -41.26 33.71 -14.55
CA VAL A 275 -41.39 35.04 -13.92
C VAL A 275 -41.37 36.15 -14.97
N LYS A 276 -40.59 36.02 -16.05
CA LYS A 276 -40.50 37.02 -17.12
C LYS A 276 -41.64 36.95 -18.15
N THR A 277 -42.40 35.84 -18.18
CA THR A 277 -43.55 35.67 -19.07
C THR A 277 -44.91 35.90 -18.40
N ARG A 278 -44.93 36.09 -17.08
CA ARG A 278 -46.04 36.72 -16.35
C ARG A 278 -45.93 38.24 -16.40
#